data_AF-A0A9C7Q4R0-F1
#
_entry.id   AF-A0A9C7Q4R0-F1
#
_cell.length_a   1.000
_cell.length_b   1.000
_cell.length_c   1.000
_cell.angle_alpha   90.00
_cell.angle_beta   90.00
_cell.angle_gamma   90.00
#
_symmetry.space_group_name_H-M   'P 1'
#
loop_
_entity.id
_entity.type
_entity.pdbx_description
1 polymer ?
#
loop_
_entity_poly.entity_id
_entity_poly.type
_entity_poly.pdbx_seq_one_letter_code
_entity_poly.pdbx_strand_id
1 'polypeptide(L)'
;MDVLSAARRVIAEDPVCDACLGRQFADRSFGLTNDERGRSLRVAVALEDDEDFEDPDEECWVCEGLTDEYDDYAEQVAEALADVGFETYQVGTRAPPLVEENERLLRELADLPEDTGELFKSEFNREVGKRVGRLTDTEVDFERPDVLALLNLERGDVDVQVNPAFVFGRYRKLERDIPQTKWPCRECGGSGKQLAEGGGEEPCDYCGGSGFLYDESVEQLTTPPVLDAMEGKEAIFHGAGREDVDALMLGTGRPFAIEVKKPRRRNPDTDELEREINEFADGKAEVEGLRLATHDMVERVKELDASKTYRAQVEFDDPVTESALAEAMAELDGATVEQFTPNRVDHRRASLTRVREVYDIDGHLDDERHGEVEIHGQGGLYIKELVSGDEGRTEPSLAGLLGVGAEVTALDVVAVEGEDEPFDHDDFLLE
;
A
#
# COMPACT_ATOMS: atom_id res chain seq x y z
N MET A 1 24.62 -24.54 -37.18
CA MET A 1 25.79 -23.65 -37.25
C MET A 1 26.60 -23.87 -35.99
N ASP A 2 27.93 -23.97 -36.08
CA ASP A 2 28.76 -23.96 -34.86
C ASP A 2 28.92 -22.51 -34.34
N VAL A 3 29.44 -22.39 -33.11
CA VAL A 3 29.53 -21.10 -32.41
C VAL A 3 30.48 -20.12 -33.12
N LEU A 4 31.61 -20.59 -33.63
CA LEU A 4 32.59 -19.73 -34.30
C LEU A 4 32.10 -19.28 -35.68
N SER A 5 31.35 -20.14 -36.39
CA SER A 5 30.68 -19.77 -37.65
C SER A 5 29.63 -18.68 -37.45
N ALA A 6 28.84 -18.75 -36.38
CA ALA A 6 27.88 -17.71 -36.03
C ALA A 6 28.58 -16.42 -35.58
N ALA A 7 29.64 -16.53 -34.76
CA ALA A 7 30.42 -15.37 -34.32
C ALA A 7 31.08 -14.64 -35.50
N ARG A 8 31.64 -15.38 -36.48
CA ARG A 8 32.18 -14.80 -37.73
C ARG A 8 31.17 -13.95 -38.47
N ARG A 9 29.91 -14.40 -38.56
CA ARG A 9 28.85 -13.65 -39.23
C ARG A 9 28.59 -12.31 -38.56
N VAL A 10 28.60 -12.29 -37.23
CA VAL A 10 28.41 -11.06 -36.45
C VAL A 10 29.61 -10.14 -36.57
N ILE A 11 30.83 -10.69 -36.47
CA ILE A 11 32.09 -9.92 -36.59
C ILE A 11 32.25 -9.30 -37.98
N ALA A 12 31.77 -9.97 -39.05
CA ALA A 12 31.86 -9.45 -40.41
C ALA A 12 31.06 -8.17 -40.67
N GLU A 13 30.11 -7.83 -39.80
CA GLU A 13 29.27 -6.62 -39.87
C GLU A 13 29.85 -5.50 -38.98
N ASP A 14 31.18 -5.43 -38.90
CA ASP A 14 31.93 -4.45 -38.11
C ASP A 14 31.50 -2.99 -38.42
N PRO A 15 31.42 -2.09 -37.42
CA PRO A 15 31.90 -2.22 -36.04
C PRO A 15 30.92 -2.85 -35.03
N VAL A 16 31.30 -3.97 -34.42
CA VAL A 16 30.54 -4.61 -33.31
C VAL A 16 31.43 -4.76 -32.09
N CYS A 17 31.07 -4.15 -30.95
CA CYS A 17 31.83 -4.29 -29.70
C CYS A 17 31.67 -5.69 -29.09
N ASP A 18 32.56 -6.04 -28.16
CA ASP A 18 32.60 -7.37 -27.57
C ASP A 18 31.35 -7.67 -26.73
N ALA A 19 30.79 -6.72 -25.99
CA ALA A 19 29.51 -6.90 -25.31
C ALA A 19 28.37 -7.25 -26.29
N CYS A 20 28.27 -6.54 -27.42
CA CYS A 20 27.28 -6.80 -28.46
C CYS A 20 27.43 -8.17 -29.12
N LEU A 21 28.67 -8.57 -29.41
CA LEU A 21 28.98 -9.90 -29.93
C LEU A 21 28.63 -10.98 -28.89
N GLY A 22 29.10 -10.81 -27.65
CA GLY A 22 28.99 -11.81 -26.60
C GLY A 22 27.57 -12.02 -26.10
N ARG A 23 26.70 -11.01 -26.11
CA ARG A 23 25.30 -11.18 -25.71
C ARG A 23 24.50 -12.08 -26.65
N GLN A 24 24.89 -12.19 -27.93
CA GLN A 24 24.27 -13.17 -28.85
C GLN A 24 24.49 -14.62 -28.41
N PHE A 25 25.45 -14.86 -27.51
CA PHE A 25 25.82 -16.18 -27.03
C PHE A 25 25.68 -16.31 -25.50
N ALA A 26 24.84 -15.48 -24.86
CA ALA A 26 24.71 -15.42 -23.40
C ALA A 26 24.39 -16.75 -22.71
N ASP A 27 23.72 -17.68 -23.40
CA ASP A 27 23.39 -19.01 -22.87
C ASP A 27 24.57 -20.00 -22.89
N ARG A 28 25.74 -19.55 -23.35
CA ARG A 28 26.95 -20.37 -23.48
C ARG A 28 28.00 -19.90 -22.48
N SER A 29 28.58 -20.86 -21.77
CA SER A 29 29.65 -20.63 -20.79
C SER A 29 29.28 -19.58 -19.72
N PHE A 30 28.60 -20.04 -18.67
CA PHE A 30 28.21 -19.21 -17.54
C PHE A 30 29.42 -18.71 -16.74
N GLY A 31 29.28 -17.55 -16.10
CA GLY A 31 30.33 -16.93 -15.26
C GLY A 31 31.19 -15.89 -15.98
N LEU A 32 30.96 -15.64 -17.26
CA LEU A 32 31.57 -14.55 -18.04
C LEU A 32 30.58 -13.41 -18.23
N THR A 33 31.08 -12.17 -18.24
CA THR A 33 30.33 -11.04 -18.81
C THR A 33 30.18 -11.23 -20.32
N ASN A 34 29.24 -10.50 -20.93
CA ASN A 34 29.12 -10.52 -22.38
C ASN A 34 30.35 -9.93 -23.06
N ASP A 35 30.97 -8.90 -22.48
CA ASP A 35 32.24 -8.35 -22.95
C ASP A 35 33.36 -9.42 -22.99
N GLU A 36 33.57 -10.13 -21.88
CA GLU A 36 34.53 -11.23 -21.81
C GLU A 36 34.22 -12.33 -22.82
N ARG A 37 32.94 -12.65 -23.00
CA ARG A 37 32.48 -13.67 -23.96
C ARG A 37 32.75 -13.24 -25.40
N GLY A 38 32.40 -12.01 -25.76
CA GLY A 38 32.63 -11.48 -27.10
C GLY A 38 34.11 -11.42 -27.44
N ARG A 39 34.92 -10.90 -26.51
CA ARG A 39 36.37 -10.88 -26.67
C ARG A 39 36.95 -12.27 -26.89
N SER A 40 36.49 -13.24 -26.10
CA SER A 40 36.90 -14.65 -26.24
C SER A 40 36.52 -15.24 -27.60
N LEU A 41 35.33 -14.91 -28.12
CA LEU A 41 34.89 -15.35 -29.45
C LEU A 41 35.73 -14.72 -30.54
N ARG A 42 36.03 -13.42 -30.46
CA ARG A 42 36.88 -12.71 -31.42
C ARG A 42 38.29 -13.29 -31.47
N VAL A 43 38.90 -13.51 -30.30
CA VAL A 43 40.22 -14.18 -30.19
C VAL A 43 40.18 -15.58 -30.79
N ALA A 44 39.12 -16.36 -30.51
CA ALA A 44 39.00 -17.72 -31.05
C ALA A 44 38.83 -17.75 -32.57
N VAL A 45 38.08 -16.80 -33.14
CA VAL A 45 37.92 -16.65 -34.60
C VAL A 45 39.25 -16.28 -35.25
N ALA A 46 39.96 -15.27 -34.74
CA ALA A 46 41.26 -14.85 -35.27
C ALA A 46 42.29 -16.00 -35.25
N LEU A 47 42.33 -16.78 -34.16
CA LEU A 47 43.18 -17.96 -34.06
C LEU A 47 42.80 -19.08 -35.03
N GLU A 48 41.50 -19.29 -35.30
CA GLU A 48 41.04 -20.31 -36.25
C GLU A 48 41.31 -19.91 -37.71
N ASP A 49 41.23 -18.62 -38.01
CA ASP A 49 41.44 -18.06 -39.35
C ASP A 49 42.92 -17.73 -39.65
N ASP A 50 43.82 -17.85 -38.65
CA ASP A 50 45.24 -17.49 -38.73
C ASP A 50 45.45 -16.02 -39.13
N GLU A 51 44.60 -15.13 -38.56
CA GLU A 51 44.62 -13.69 -38.75
C GLU A 51 45.13 -12.97 -37.48
N ASP A 52 45.71 -11.78 -37.65
CA ASP A 52 46.13 -10.95 -36.52
C ASP A 52 44.89 -10.50 -35.72
N PHE A 53 44.99 -10.52 -34.39
CA PHE A 53 43.90 -10.05 -33.53
C PHE A 53 43.85 -8.52 -33.52
N GLU A 54 42.68 -7.97 -33.82
CA GLU A 54 42.37 -6.53 -33.77
C GLU A 54 41.20 -6.30 -32.79
N ASP A 55 41.38 -5.34 -31.89
CA ASP A 55 40.30 -4.87 -31.02
C ASP A 55 39.34 -3.99 -31.85
N PRO A 56 38.02 -3.99 -31.55
CA PRO A 56 37.08 -3.08 -32.18
C PRO A 56 37.40 -1.63 -31.74
N ASP A 57 37.99 -0.85 -32.64
CA ASP A 57 38.45 0.52 -32.36
C ASP A 57 37.46 1.62 -32.84
N GLU A 58 36.38 1.22 -33.52
CA GLU A 58 35.30 2.11 -33.98
C GLU A 58 34.04 1.96 -33.12
N GLU A 59 33.23 3.02 -33.07
CA GLU A 59 31.99 3.05 -32.31
C GLU A 59 31.01 1.97 -32.81
N CYS A 60 30.54 1.13 -31.90
CA CYS A 60 29.69 0.00 -32.28
C CYS A 60 28.37 0.48 -32.89
N TRP A 61 28.03 0.02 -34.10
CA TRP A 61 26.78 0.41 -34.76
C TRP A 61 25.53 -0.08 -34.02
N VAL A 62 25.67 -1.08 -33.15
CA VAL A 62 24.53 -1.69 -32.44
C VAL A 62 24.13 -0.87 -31.22
N CYS A 63 25.10 -0.60 -30.34
CA CYS A 63 24.86 0.06 -29.06
C CYS A 63 25.31 1.51 -29.01
N GLU A 64 25.96 2.04 -30.04
CA GLU A 64 26.42 3.44 -30.11
C GLU A 64 27.26 3.84 -28.89
N GLY A 65 28.14 2.94 -28.44
CA GLY A 65 29.05 3.16 -27.29
C GLY A 65 28.41 2.99 -25.90
N LEU A 66 27.10 2.77 -25.80
CA LEU A 66 26.38 2.74 -24.51
C LEU A 66 26.92 1.69 -23.52
N THR A 67 27.54 0.61 -23.99
CA THR A 67 28.11 -0.42 -23.10
C THR A 67 29.31 0.07 -22.29
N ASP A 68 29.93 1.17 -22.69
CA ASP A 68 31.05 1.78 -21.95
C ASP A 68 30.56 2.70 -20.83
N GLU A 69 29.27 3.05 -20.80
CA GLU A 69 28.67 4.00 -19.85
C GLU A 69 28.08 3.32 -18.59
N TYR A 70 28.31 2.02 -18.39
CA TYR A 70 27.72 1.30 -17.25
C TYR A 70 28.07 1.91 -15.88
N ASP A 71 29.32 2.36 -15.73
CA ASP A 71 29.80 2.97 -14.49
C ASP A 71 29.18 4.37 -14.30
N ASP A 72 29.10 5.18 -15.36
CA ASP A 72 28.50 6.52 -15.32
C ASP A 72 27.03 6.49 -14.90
N TYR A 73 26.23 5.57 -15.44
CA TYR A 73 24.83 5.42 -15.02
C TYR A 73 24.71 4.91 -13.59
N ALA A 74 25.59 3.99 -13.16
CA ALA A 74 25.56 3.49 -11.78
C ALA A 74 25.89 4.59 -10.77
N GLU A 75 26.86 5.46 -11.08
CA GLU A 75 27.19 6.63 -10.28
C GLU A 75 26.04 7.63 -10.23
N GLN A 76 25.37 7.91 -11.35
CA GLN A 76 24.18 8.77 -11.38
C GLN A 76 23.03 8.22 -10.53
N VAL A 77 22.79 6.90 -10.56
CA VAL A 77 21.78 6.25 -9.72
C VAL A 77 22.15 6.42 -8.23
N ALA A 78 23.40 6.14 -7.87
CA ALA A 78 23.87 6.26 -6.49
C ALA A 78 23.79 7.71 -5.97
N GLU A 79 24.15 8.70 -6.80
CA GLU A 79 24.02 10.12 -6.46
C GLU A 79 22.55 10.53 -6.28
N ALA A 80 21.66 10.11 -7.18
CA ALA A 80 20.23 10.40 -7.07
C ALA A 80 19.56 9.79 -5.83
N LEU A 81 20.15 8.73 -5.27
CA LEU A 81 19.66 7.99 -4.10
C LEU A 81 20.39 8.34 -2.79
N ALA A 82 21.36 9.24 -2.81
CA ALA A 82 22.24 9.52 -1.65
C ALA A 82 21.50 9.94 -0.37
N ASP A 83 20.36 10.62 -0.50
CA ASP A 83 19.52 11.11 0.61
C ASP A 83 18.29 10.22 0.88
N VAL A 84 18.25 9.01 0.32
CA VAL A 84 17.14 8.06 0.47
C VAL A 84 17.64 6.81 1.18
N GLY A 85 17.00 6.44 2.29
CA GLY A 85 17.20 5.14 2.94
C GLY A 85 16.37 4.07 2.24
N PHE A 86 17.04 3.03 1.75
CA PHE A 86 16.46 1.86 1.09
C PHE A 86 17.35 0.64 1.31
N GLU A 87 16.75 -0.54 1.29
CA GLU A 87 17.44 -1.83 1.40
C GLU A 87 17.39 -2.60 0.09
N THR A 88 16.33 -2.40 -0.70
CA THR A 88 16.14 -3.07 -1.98
C THR A 88 16.02 -2.11 -3.15
N TYR A 89 16.55 -2.49 -4.31
CA TYR A 89 16.45 -1.67 -5.52
C TYR A 89 16.20 -2.51 -6.76
N GLN A 90 15.75 -1.83 -7.81
CA GLN A 90 15.70 -2.38 -9.16
C GLN A 90 16.21 -1.35 -10.16
N VAL A 91 16.89 -1.82 -11.19
CA VAL A 91 17.33 -1.00 -12.32
C VAL A 91 16.56 -1.44 -13.57
N GLY A 92 15.94 -0.47 -14.23
CA GLY A 92 15.27 -0.61 -15.52
C GLY A 92 15.87 0.35 -16.55
N THR A 93 15.73 0.02 -17.83
CA THR A 93 16.32 0.81 -18.92
C THR A 93 15.29 1.15 -19.99
N ARG A 94 15.25 2.41 -20.39
CA ARG A 94 14.61 2.90 -21.62
C ARG A 94 15.71 3.10 -22.67
N ALA A 95 15.87 2.11 -23.53
CA ALA A 95 16.83 2.15 -24.63
C ALA A 95 16.33 3.06 -25.77
N PRO A 96 17.23 3.69 -26.54
CA PRO A 96 16.86 4.45 -27.72
C PRO A 96 16.22 3.53 -28.78
N PRO A 97 15.20 3.99 -29.53
CA PRO A 97 14.57 3.16 -30.56
C PRO A 97 15.53 2.64 -31.63
N LEU A 98 16.60 3.40 -31.92
CA LEU A 98 17.65 3.00 -32.86
C LEU A 98 18.42 1.76 -32.36
N VAL A 99 18.82 1.74 -31.09
CA VAL A 99 19.51 0.60 -30.47
C VAL A 99 18.61 -0.64 -30.42
N GLU A 100 17.32 -0.48 -30.15
CA GLU A 100 16.37 -1.59 -30.19
C GLU A 100 16.25 -2.21 -31.59
N GLU A 101 16.19 -1.37 -32.62
CA GLU A 101 16.13 -1.83 -34.01
C GLU A 101 17.47 -2.45 -34.45
N ASN A 102 18.60 -1.86 -34.06
CA ASN A 102 19.92 -2.41 -34.36
C ASN A 102 20.14 -3.76 -33.68
N GLU A 103 19.70 -3.94 -32.43
CA GLU A 103 19.74 -5.22 -31.72
C GLU A 103 18.90 -6.29 -32.44
N ARG A 104 17.72 -5.92 -32.97
CA ARG A 104 16.89 -6.82 -33.78
C ARG A 104 17.65 -7.28 -35.03
N LEU A 105 18.27 -6.34 -35.75
CA LEU A 105 19.06 -6.63 -36.95
C LEU A 105 20.27 -7.52 -36.63
N LEU A 106 20.99 -7.24 -35.53
CA LEU A 106 22.13 -8.04 -35.07
C LEU A 106 21.73 -9.50 -34.83
N ARG A 107 20.57 -9.72 -34.20
CA ARG A 107 20.03 -11.07 -33.94
C ARG A 107 19.68 -11.81 -35.22
N GLU A 108 19.06 -11.14 -36.19
CA GLU A 108 18.79 -11.72 -37.51
C GLU A 108 20.08 -12.10 -38.25
N LEU A 109 21.13 -11.27 -38.14
CA LEU A 109 22.42 -11.51 -38.76
C LEU A 109 23.15 -12.73 -38.17
N ALA A 110 23.06 -12.91 -36.84
CA ALA A 110 23.66 -14.05 -36.13
C ALA A 110 23.07 -15.41 -36.55
N ASP A 111 21.83 -15.44 -37.05
CA ASP A 111 21.11 -16.65 -37.51
C ASP A 111 21.11 -17.75 -36.44
N LEU A 112 20.85 -17.31 -35.21
CA LEU A 112 20.66 -18.14 -34.03
C LEU A 112 19.15 -18.27 -33.74
N PRO A 113 18.73 -19.30 -32.97
CA PRO A 113 17.35 -19.39 -32.49
C PRO A 113 16.91 -18.10 -31.78
N GLU A 114 15.64 -17.71 -31.95
CA GLU A 114 15.10 -16.43 -31.44
C GLU A 114 15.24 -16.25 -29.91
N ASP A 115 15.27 -17.37 -29.18
CA ASP A 115 15.41 -17.44 -27.73
C ASP A 115 16.87 -17.46 -27.24
N THR A 116 17.83 -17.41 -28.16
CA THR A 116 19.26 -17.41 -27.81
C THR A 116 19.75 -16.00 -27.44
N GLY A 117 20.66 -15.95 -26.49
CA GLY A 117 21.37 -14.76 -26.08
C GLY A 117 20.59 -13.90 -25.10
N GLU A 118 21.11 -12.70 -24.85
CA GLU A 118 20.55 -11.74 -23.92
C GLU A 118 20.17 -10.44 -24.64
N LEU A 119 19.04 -9.84 -24.26
CA LEU A 119 18.61 -8.55 -24.79
C LEU A 119 19.49 -7.44 -24.24
N PHE A 120 19.78 -6.42 -25.06
CA PHE A 120 20.54 -5.23 -24.66
C PHE A 120 20.04 -4.63 -23.33
N LYS A 121 18.71 -4.45 -23.17
CA LYS A 121 18.14 -3.91 -21.92
C LYS A 121 18.40 -4.79 -20.71
N SER A 122 18.34 -6.11 -20.88
CA SER A 122 18.58 -7.07 -19.79
C SER A 122 20.05 -7.03 -19.35
N GLU A 123 20.96 -6.99 -20.33
CA GLU A 123 22.39 -6.80 -20.09
C GLU A 123 22.65 -5.47 -19.35
N PHE A 124 22.10 -4.36 -19.86
CA PHE A 124 22.28 -3.02 -19.30
C PHE A 124 21.76 -2.93 -17.86
N ASN A 125 20.54 -3.42 -17.61
CA ASN A 125 19.95 -3.49 -16.27
C ASN A 125 20.84 -4.30 -15.32
N ARG A 126 21.36 -5.45 -15.76
CA ARG A 126 22.19 -6.31 -14.93
C ARG A 126 23.55 -5.68 -14.64
N GLU A 127 24.21 -5.11 -15.64
CA GLU A 127 25.55 -4.55 -15.49
C GLU A 127 25.57 -3.26 -14.68
N VAL A 128 24.59 -2.38 -14.89
CA VAL A 128 24.40 -1.20 -14.04
C VAL A 128 23.91 -1.63 -12.66
N GLY A 129 22.95 -2.54 -12.56
CA GLY A 129 22.43 -3.05 -11.28
C GLY A 129 23.53 -3.59 -10.36
N LYS A 130 24.42 -4.46 -10.86
CA LYS A 130 25.58 -4.96 -10.10
C LYS A 130 26.46 -3.83 -9.54
N ARG A 131 26.61 -2.73 -10.28
CA ARG A 131 27.42 -1.58 -9.87
C ARG A 131 26.68 -0.75 -8.82
N VAL A 132 25.39 -0.48 -9.04
CA VAL A 132 24.52 0.19 -8.06
C VAL A 132 24.57 -0.54 -6.72
N GLY A 133 24.28 -1.85 -6.68
CA GLY A 133 24.30 -2.60 -5.41
C GLY A 133 25.65 -2.57 -4.69
N ARG A 134 26.77 -2.49 -5.41
CA ARG A 134 28.10 -2.31 -4.80
C ARG A 134 28.33 -0.89 -4.27
N LEU A 135 27.84 0.13 -4.96
CA LEU A 135 27.97 1.53 -4.55
C LEU A 135 27.07 1.86 -3.36
N THR A 136 25.92 1.20 -3.27
CA THR A 136 24.88 1.50 -2.26
C THR A 136 24.83 0.49 -1.11
N ASP A 137 25.49 -0.67 -1.23
CA ASP A 137 25.45 -1.78 -0.27
C ASP A 137 24.03 -2.28 0.00
N THR A 138 23.26 -2.47 -1.08
CA THR A 138 21.85 -2.89 -1.04
C THR A 138 21.58 -4.06 -1.97
N GLU A 139 20.40 -4.68 -1.84
CA GLU A 139 20.03 -5.90 -2.55
C GLU A 139 19.06 -5.64 -3.71
N VAL A 140 19.09 -6.49 -4.73
CA VAL A 140 18.17 -6.38 -5.86
C VAL A 140 16.85 -7.08 -5.52
N ASP A 141 15.73 -6.40 -5.78
CA ASP A 141 14.38 -6.96 -5.71
C ASP A 141 13.67 -6.70 -7.05
N PHE A 142 13.19 -7.76 -7.70
CA PHE A 142 12.55 -7.67 -9.00
C PHE A 142 11.02 -7.52 -8.93
N GLU A 143 10.43 -7.69 -7.75
CA GLU A 143 8.99 -7.67 -7.51
C GLU A 143 8.58 -6.32 -6.91
N ARG A 144 9.10 -5.99 -5.72
CA ARG A 144 8.66 -4.85 -4.91
C ARG A 144 9.85 -4.12 -4.26
N PRO A 145 10.78 -3.58 -5.06
CA PRO A 145 11.93 -2.85 -4.53
C PRO A 145 11.50 -1.60 -3.77
N ASP A 146 12.32 -1.14 -2.82
CA ASP A 146 12.13 0.17 -2.20
C ASP A 146 12.30 1.31 -3.22
N VAL A 147 13.24 1.14 -4.15
CA VAL A 147 13.53 2.14 -5.19
C VAL A 147 13.68 1.50 -6.57
N LEU A 148 13.06 2.13 -7.57
CA LEU A 148 13.24 1.78 -8.98
C LEU A 148 13.99 2.92 -9.67
N ALA A 149 15.17 2.62 -10.19
CA ALA A 149 15.94 3.52 -11.05
C ALA A 149 15.66 3.19 -12.52
N LEU A 150 15.14 4.16 -13.27
CA LEU A 150 14.91 4.05 -14.71
C LEU A 150 15.95 4.87 -15.46
N LEU A 151 16.83 4.18 -16.18
CA LEU A 151 17.89 4.77 -17.00
C LEU A 151 17.31 5.21 -18.35
N ASN A 152 17.39 6.50 -18.67
CA ASN A 152 16.91 7.04 -19.94
C ASN A 152 18.10 7.29 -20.87
N LEU A 153 18.48 6.29 -21.66
CA LEU A 153 19.74 6.32 -22.41
C LEU A 153 19.77 7.40 -23.51
N GLU A 154 18.63 7.69 -24.15
CA GLU A 154 18.53 8.77 -25.15
C GLU A 154 18.62 10.16 -24.50
N ARG A 155 18.17 10.29 -23.24
CA ARG A 155 18.18 11.57 -22.51
C ARG A 155 19.48 11.79 -21.73
N GLY A 156 20.21 10.71 -21.43
CA GLY A 156 21.45 10.74 -20.66
C GLY A 156 21.23 10.99 -19.17
N ASP A 157 20.08 10.59 -18.61
CA ASP A 157 19.79 10.78 -17.19
C ASP A 157 19.01 9.60 -16.56
N VAL A 158 18.77 9.70 -15.25
CA VAL A 158 18.10 8.68 -14.45
C VAL A 158 16.85 9.27 -13.77
N ASP A 159 15.73 8.59 -13.92
CA ASP A 159 14.53 8.83 -13.12
C ASP A 159 14.49 7.85 -11.95
N VAL A 160 14.33 8.36 -10.72
CA VAL A 160 14.19 7.52 -9.52
C VAL A 160 12.75 7.56 -9.01
N GLN A 161 12.15 6.39 -8.86
CA GLN A 161 10.89 6.19 -8.16
C GLN A 161 11.16 5.58 -6.78
N VAL A 162 10.79 6.31 -5.73
CA VAL A 162 10.80 5.80 -4.35
C VAL A 162 9.42 5.25 -4.02
N ASN A 163 9.33 3.94 -3.77
CA ASN A 163 8.08 3.27 -3.44
C ASN A 163 7.61 3.62 -2.02
N PRO A 164 6.32 3.52 -1.71
CA PRO A 164 5.83 3.83 -0.37
C PRO A 164 6.37 2.85 0.70
N ALA A 165 6.36 3.28 1.95
CA ALA A 165 6.56 2.44 3.13
C ALA A 165 5.30 2.48 4.01
N PHE A 166 5.12 1.47 4.87
CA PHE A 166 3.87 1.28 5.58
C PHE A 166 4.11 1.02 7.06
N VAL A 167 3.29 1.65 7.91
CA VAL A 167 3.19 1.34 9.34
C VAL A 167 1.80 0.78 9.60
N PHE A 168 1.74 -0.39 10.21
CA PHE A 168 0.52 -1.01 10.70
C PHE A 168 0.38 -0.82 12.20
N GLY A 169 -0.85 -0.77 12.69
CA GLY A 169 -1.14 -0.81 14.12
C GLY A 169 -2.63 -0.86 14.39
N ARG A 170 -3.01 -0.66 15.65
CA ARG A 170 -4.41 -0.53 16.07
C ARG A 170 -4.60 0.80 16.78
N TYR A 171 -5.69 1.50 16.48
CA TYR A 171 -6.03 2.73 17.17
C TYR A 171 -7.25 2.55 18.08
N ARG A 172 -7.22 3.21 19.23
CA ARG A 172 -8.39 3.54 20.04
C ARG A 172 -8.75 5.00 19.82
N LYS A 173 -10.04 5.28 19.78
CA LYS A 173 -10.62 6.63 19.71
C LYS A 173 -11.32 6.86 21.04
N LEU A 174 -10.77 7.79 21.83
CA LEU A 174 -11.13 8.03 23.22
C LEU A 174 -11.99 9.28 23.40
N GLU A 175 -12.15 10.08 22.34
CA GLU A 175 -13.02 11.26 22.29
C GLU A 175 -14.16 11.06 21.28
N ARG A 176 -15.40 11.40 21.67
CA ARG A 176 -16.55 11.46 20.75
C ARG A 176 -16.49 12.77 19.93
N ASP A 177 -17.24 12.84 18.85
CA ASP A 177 -17.33 14.03 17.99
C ASP A 177 -16.09 14.34 17.12
N ILE A 178 -15.14 13.40 17.02
CA ILE A 178 -14.08 13.41 16.00
C ILE A 178 -14.28 12.29 14.96
N PRO A 179 -14.17 12.54 13.64
CA PRO A 179 -14.22 11.49 12.64
C PRO A 179 -12.95 10.63 12.61
N GLN A 180 -13.04 9.44 12.00
CA GLN A 180 -11.86 8.61 11.73
C GLN A 180 -10.91 9.28 10.73
N THR A 181 -11.45 9.80 9.62
CA THR A 181 -10.67 10.43 8.54
C THR A 181 -11.03 11.90 8.39
N LYS A 182 -10.20 12.66 7.66
CA LYS A 182 -10.45 14.07 7.37
C LYS A 182 -11.75 14.24 6.57
N TRP A 183 -12.56 15.23 6.94
CA TRP A 183 -13.79 15.57 6.21
C TRP A 183 -13.66 16.97 5.60
N PRO A 184 -13.31 17.08 4.31
CA PRO A 184 -13.21 18.37 3.63
C PRO A 184 -14.51 19.16 3.74
N CYS A 185 -14.39 20.45 4.05
CA CYS A 185 -15.51 21.37 4.14
C CYS A 185 -16.24 21.41 2.78
N ARG A 186 -17.55 21.23 2.81
CA ARG A 186 -18.39 21.15 1.60
C ARG A 186 -18.50 22.48 0.85
N GLU A 187 -18.45 23.59 1.58
CA GLU A 187 -18.58 24.93 0.99
C GLU A 187 -17.31 25.35 0.21
N CYS A 188 -16.12 25.15 0.79
CA CYS A 188 -14.85 25.52 0.16
C CYS A 188 -14.11 24.36 -0.52
N GLY A 189 -14.67 23.15 -0.52
CA GLY A 189 -14.08 21.95 -1.12
C GLY A 189 -12.74 21.55 -0.52
N GLY A 190 -12.50 21.82 0.77
CA GLY A 190 -11.21 21.52 1.42
C GLY A 190 -10.18 22.66 1.40
N SER A 191 -10.43 23.74 0.66
CA SER A 191 -9.42 24.80 0.46
C SER A 191 -9.20 25.71 1.67
N GLY A 192 -10.17 25.76 2.58
CA GLY A 192 -10.21 26.73 3.68
C GLY A 192 -10.49 28.17 3.23
N LYS A 193 -10.83 28.38 1.95
CA LYS A 193 -10.97 29.71 1.36
C LYS A 193 -12.32 29.87 0.64
N GLN A 194 -12.84 31.08 0.66
CA GLN A 194 -14.03 31.47 -0.11
C GLN A 194 -13.78 32.79 -0.85
N LEU A 195 -14.65 33.13 -1.79
CA LEU A 195 -14.60 34.40 -2.51
C LEU A 195 -15.22 35.50 -1.66
N ALA A 196 -14.43 36.53 -1.35
CA ALA A 196 -14.89 37.70 -0.61
C ALA A 196 -15.86 38.54 -1.45
N GLU A 197 -16.83 39.21 -0.80
CA GLU A 197 -17.79 40.10 -1.48
C GLU A 197 -17.11 41.22 -2.30
N GLY A 198 -15.92 41.67 -1.86
CA GLY A 198 -15.11 42.67 -2.56
C GLY A 198 -14.20 42.14 -3.67
N GLY A 199 -14.24 40.82 -3.94
CA GLY A 199 -13.28 40.11 -4.77
C GLY A 199 -12.00 39.74 -4.00
N GLY A 200 -11.37 38.63 -4.39
CA GLY A 200 -10.23 38.04 -3.68
C GLY A 200 -10.63 36.83 -2.83
N GLU A 201 -9.63 36.20 -2.21
CA GLU A 201 -9.82 35.06 -1.31
C GLU A 201 -9.86 35.52 0.15
N GLU A 202 -10.80 35.00 0.93
CA GLU A 202 -10.86 35.14 2.38
C GLU A 202 -11.04 33.77 3.05
N PRO A 203 -10.76 33.62 4.35
CA PRO A 203 -11.04 32.37 5.07
C PRO A 203 -12.49 31.96 4.90
N CYS A 204 -12.74 30.67 4.68
CA CYS A 204 -14.10 30.17 4.56
C CYS A 204 -14.82 30.30 5.91
N ASP A 205 -15.96 31.01 5.94
CA ASP A 205 -16.73 31.25 7.16
C ASP A 205 -17.29 29.96 7.75
N TYR A 206 -17.63 29.00 6.88
CA TYR A 206 -18.25 27.74 7.29
C TYR A 206 -17.31 26.85 8.10
N CYS A 207 -16.02 26.79 7.73
CA CYS A 207 -15.01 26.02 8.44
C CYS A 207 -14.01 26.88 9.22
N GLY A 208 -14.28 28.19 9.37
CA GLY A 208 -13.35 29.12 10.02
C GLY A 208 -11.97 29.19 9.37
N GLY A 209 -11.85 28.80 8.09
CA GLY A 209 -10.59 28.75 7.35
C GLY A 209 -9.77 27.46 7.48
N SER A 210 -10.21 26.46 8.26
CA SER A 210 -9.46 25.20 8.43
C SER A 210 -9.45 24.33 7.16
N GLY A 211 -10.47 24.49 6.32
CA GLY A 211 -10.72 23.62 5.17
C GLY A 211 -11.47 22.33 5.52
N PHE A 212 -11.71 22.05 6.80
CA PHE A 212 -12.35 20.81 7.24
C PHE A 212 -13.62 21.08 8.05
N LEU A 213 -14.55 20.12 8.04
CA LEU A 213 -15.78 20.21 8.85
C LEU A 213 -15.48 19.98 10.34
N TYR A 214 -14.48 19.15 10.63
CA TYR A 214 -13.95 18.88 11.96
C TYR A 214 -12.48 19.25 11.97
N ASP A 215 -12.02 19.89 13.03
CA ASP A 215 -10.63 20.33 13.13
C ASP A 215 -9.65 19.15 13.27
N GLU A 216 -10.10 18.06 13.88
CA GLU A 216 -9.31 16.87 14.18
C GLU A 216 -10.00 15.59 13.69
N SER A 217 -9.19 14.55 13.49
CA SER A 217 -9.62 13.19 13.16
C SER A 217 -8.57 12.20 13.63
N VAL A 218 -8.91 10.92 13.76
CA VAL A 218 -7.92 9.87 14.09
C VAL A 218 -6.75 9.91 13.09
N GLU A 219 -7.04 10.06 11.80
CA GLU A 219 -6.03 10.28 10.76
C GLU A 219 -5.12 11.48 11.07
N GLN A 220 -5.68 12.63 11.43
CA GLN A 220 -4.88 13.82 11.77
C GLN A 220 -4.08 13.69 13.06
N LEU A 221 -4.52 12.84 13.99
CA LEU A 221 -3.84 12.58 15.26
C LEU A 221 -2.76 11.49 15.16
N THR A 222 -2.74 10.71 14.07
CA THR A 222 -1.81 9.57 13.91
C THR A 222 -0.82 9.75 12.76
N THR A 223 -1.21 10.36 11.65
CA THR A 223 -0.36 10.48 10.46
C THR A 223 0.83 11.43 10.56
N PRO A 224 0.77 12.58 11.27
CA PRO A 224 1.90 13.52 11.27
C PRO A 224 3.19 12.96 11.87
N PRO A 225 3.18 12.30 13.05
CA PRO A 225 4.40 11.69 13.60
C PRO A 225 4.99 10.63 12.68
N VAL A 226 4.16 9.81 12.02
CA VAL A 226 4.62 8.79 11.06
C VAL A 226 5.28 9.44 9.83
N LEU A 227 4.66 10.49 9.30
CA LEU A 227 5.19 11.22 8.16
C LEU A 227 6.54 11.88 8.46
N ASP A 228 6.67 12.47 9.65
CA ASP A 228 7.88 13.12 10.13
C ASP A 228 8.99 12.08 10.39
N ALA A 229 8.69 10.99 11.07
CA ALA A 229 9.65 9.91 11.37
C ALA A 229 10.21 9.24 10.11
N MET A 230 9.39 9.10 9.07
CA MET A 230 9.79 8.55 7.77
C MET A 230 10.33 9.60 6.77
N GLU A 231 10.33 10.89 7.16
CA GLU A 231 10.73 12.02 6.31
C GLU A 231 10.04 11.99 4.93
N GLY A 232 8.74 11.65 4.92
CA GLY A 232 7.96 11.43 3.70
C GLY A 232 7.36 12.69 3.08
N LYS A 233 6.68 12.53 1.94
CA LYS A 233 5.98 13.63 1.24
C LYS A 233 4.50 13.72 1.56
N GLU A 234 3.86 12.57 1.77
CA GLU A 234 2.43 12.46 2.00
C GLU A 234 2.17 11.17 2.78
N ALA A 235 1.19 11.20 3.69
CA ALA A 235 0.72 10.04 4.41
C ALA A 235 -0.76 9.78 4.09
N ILE A 236 -1.11 8.52 3.83
CA ILE A 236 -2.47 8.08 3.55
C ILE A 236 -2.88 7.08 4.63
N PHE A 237 -3.99 7.36 5.31
CA PHE A 237 -4.55 6.48 6.34
C PHE A 237 -5.55 5.49 5.73
N HIS A 238 -5.39 4.21 6.05
CA HIS A 238 -6.28 3.13 5.68
C HIS A 238 -6.78 2.45 6.96
N GLY A 239 -8.10 2.35 7.18
CA GLY A 239 -8.68 1.74 8.38
C GLY A 239 -9.57 0.54 8.05
N ALA A 240 -9.63 -0.43 8.96
CA ALA A 240 -10.46 -1.62 8.82
C ALA A 240 -11.94 -1.32 9.10
N GLY A 241 -12.60 -0.68 8.12
CA GLY A 241 -13.92 -0.08 8.30
C GLY A 241 -13.84 1.25 9.05
N ARG A 242 -14.98 1.73 9.55
CA ARG A 242 -15.11 3.02 10.23
C ARG A 242 -16.23 2.99 11.27
N GLU A 243 -16.06 3.75 12.34
CA GLU A 243 -17.09 4.08 13.31
C GLU A 243 -17.76 5.43 13.00
N ASP A 244 -18.94 5.65 13.59
CA ASP A 244 -19.63 6.94 13.52
C ASP A 244 -18.85 8.01 14.33
N VAL A 245 -19.09 9.29 14.04
CA VAL A 245 -18.39 10.43 14.66
C VAL A 245 -18.67 10.50 16.17
N ASP A 246 -19.87 10.14 16.58
CA ASP A 246 -20.33 10.08 17.97
C ASP A 246 -19.89 8.79 18.70
N ALA A 247 -19.29 7.81 18.01
CA ALA A 247 -18.88 6.54 18.60
C ALA A 247 -17.41 6.51 19.05
N LEU A 248 -17.11 5.80 20.15
CA LEU A 248 -15.74 5.51 20.55
C LEU A 248 -15.23 4.22 19.89
N MET A 249 -13.91 4.07 19.85
CA MET A 249 -13.22 2.80 19.51
C MET A 249 -12.33 2.43 20.69
N LEU A 250 -12.68 1.37 21.39
CA LEU A 250 -12.10 0.94 22.66
C LEU A 250 -11.46 -0.45 22.52
N GLY A 251 -11.21 -1.12 23.66
CA GLY A 251 -10.82 -2.52 23.73
C GLY A 251 -9.60 -2.85 22.88
N THR A 252 -9.74 -3.70 21.85
CA THR A 252 -8.61 -4.12 21.01
C THR A 252 -8.14 -3.03 20.04
N GLY A 253 -8.91 -1.95 19.88
CA GLY A 253 -8.67 -0.93 18.86
C GLY A 253 -9.01 -1.42 17.45
N ARG A 254 -9.11 -0.47 16.51
CA ARG A 254 -9.35 -0.77 15.10
C ARG A 254 -8.01 -0.88 14.35
N PRO A 255 -7.77 -1.98 13.60
CA PRO A 255 -6.61 -2.09 12.71
C PRO A 255 -6.57 -0.97 11.68
N PHE A 256 -5.37 -0.44 11.44
CA PHE A 256 -5.11 0.56 10.42
C PHE A 256 -3.71 0.37 9.81
N ALA A 257 -3.51 0.94 8.63
CA ALA A 257 -2.21 1.09 7.99
C ALA A 257 -2.03 2.55 7.54
N ILE A 258 -0.86 3.12 7.81
CA ILE A 258 -0.44 4.41 7.27
C ILE A 258 0.58 4.15 6.17
N GLU A 259 0.24 4.59 4.96
CA GLU A 259 1.11 4.56 3.79
C GLU A 259 1.84 5.90 3.64
N VAL A 260 3.16 5.89 3.70
CA VAL A 260 4.00 7.07 3.49
C VAL A 260 4.56 7.07 2.07
N LYS A 261 4.23 8.11 1.30
CA LYS A 261 4.73 8.31 -0.07
C LYS A 261 6.12 8.95 -0.04
N LYS A 262 7.03 8.40 -0.86
CA LYS A 262 8.41 8.89 -1.04
C LYS A 262 9.14 9.11 0.30
N PRO A 263 9.19 8.09 1.18
CA PRO A 263 9.94 8.18 2.44
C PRO A 263 11.43 8.35 2.18
N ARG A 264 12.12 9.14 3.01
CA ARG A 264 13.60 9.13 3.05
C ARG A 264 14.12 8.19 4.13
N ARG A 265 13.30 7.83 5.12
CA ARG A 265 13.57 6.78 6.11
C ARG A 265 12.43 5.78 6.10
N ARG A 266 12.76 4.49 6.10
CA ARG A 266 11.77 3.40 6.01
C ARG A 266 11.57 2.64 7.32
N ASN A 267 12.59 2.65 8.18
CA ASN A 267 12.64 1.80 9.37
C ASN A 267 12.73 2.66 10.65
N PRO A 268 11.71 3.48 10.97
CA PRO A 268 11.66 4.14 12.27
C PRO A 268 11.53 3.10 13.40
N ASP A 269 12.01 3.44 14.60
CA ASP A 269 11.75 2.65 15.80
C ASP A 269 10.25 2.72 16.13
N THR A 270 9.56 1.59 16.03
CA THR A 270 8.10 1.53 16.18
C THR A 270 7.65 1.79 17.62
N ASP A 271 8.47 1.44 18.62
CA ASP A 271 8.17 1.71 20.03
C ASP A 271 8.33 3.19 20.36
N GLU A 272 9.26 3.88 19.70
CA GLU A 272 9.38 5.34 19.76
C GLU A 272 8.23 6.04 19.05
N LEU A 273 7.92 5.59 17.83
CA LEU A 273 6.83 6.15 17.05
C LEU A 273 5.47 5.99 17.74
N GLU A 274 5.22 4.86 18.41
CA GLU A 274 4.00 4.63 19.19
C GLU A 274 3.86 5.66 20.32
N ARG A 275 4.94 5.90 21.06
CA ARG A 275 4.98 6.93 22.13
C ARG A 275 4.73 8.32 21.57
N GLU A 276 5.38 8.68 20.47
CA GLU A 276 5.22 9.99 19.83
C GLU A 276 3.79 10.24 19.36
N ILE A 277 3.15 9.24 18.74
CA ILE A 277 1.75 9.35 18.33
C ILE A 277 0.83 9.52 19.54
N ASN A 278 1.03 8.72 20.59
CA ASN A 278 0.21 8.78 21.80
C ASN A 278 0.35 10.11 22.55
N GLU A 279 1.57 10.66 22.60
CA GLU A 279 1.82 12.00 23.15
C GLU A 279 1.19 13.10 22.28
N PHE A 280 1.32 13.00 20.95
CA PHE A 280 0.77 13.96 20.00
C PHE A 280 -0.77 13.98 20.02
N ALA A 281 -1.39 12.82 20.19
CA ALA A 281 -2.84 12.67 20.21
C ALA A 281 -3.51 13.21 21.50
N ASP A 282 -2.73 13.58 22.52
CA ASP A 282 -3.19 14.22 23.77
C ASP A 282 -4.41 13.54 24.42
N GLY A 283 -4.42 12.20 24.41
CA GLY A 283 -5.47 11.37 25.00
C GLY A 283 -6.79 11.30 24.20
N LYS A 284 -6.85 11.89 23.00
CA LYS A 284 -8.03 11.82 22.10
C LYS A 284 -8.06 10.54 21.27
N ALA A 285 -6.88 10.08 20.88
CA ALA A 285 -6.63 8.79 20.26
C ALA A 285 -5.41 8.13 20.93
N GLU A 286 -5.33 6.83 20.81
CA GLU A 286 -4.19 6.02 21.25
C GLU A 286 -3.90 4.99 20.16
N VAL A 287 -2.63 4.68 19.92
CA VAL A 287 -2.19 3.60 19.06
C VAL A 287 -1.39 2.58 19.87
N GLU A 288 -1.52 1.32 19.46
CA GLU A 288 -0.83 0.18 20.07
C GLU A 288 -0.42 -0.84 19.00
N GLY A 289 0.70 -1.51 19.25
CA GLY A 289 1.18 -2.61 18.42
C GLY A 289 1.71 -2.13 17.08
N LEU A 290 2.38 -0.96 17.03
CA LEU A 290 2.95 -0.48 15.78
C LEU A 290 4.00 -1.46 15.24
N ARG A 291 3.94 -1.70 13.93
CA ARG A 291 4.86 -2.54 13.17
C ARG A 291 5.09 -1.97 11.78
N LEU A 292 6.26 -2.20 11.21
CA LEU A 292 6.49 -1.96 9.79
C LEU A 292 5.76 -3.04 8.99
N ALA A 293 5.18 -2.67 7.86
CA ALA A 293 4.32 -3.54 7.09
C ALA A 293 4.64 -3.51 5.60
N THR A 294 4.25 -4.59 4.92
CA THR A 294 4.29 -4.64 3.46
C THR A 294 3.13 -3.87 2.86
N HIS A 295 3.18 -3.63 1.55
CA HIS A 295 2.10 -2.96 0.84
C HIS A 295 0.76 -3.74 0.87
N ASP A 296 0.83 -5.06 0.99
CA ASP A 296 -0.34 -5.94 1.03
C ASP A 296 -1.18 -5.72 2.29
N MET A 297 -0.57 -5.17 3.35
CA MET A 297 -1.29 -4.80 4.57
C MET A 297 -2.40 -3.78 4.31
N VAL A 298 -2.27 -2.91 3.30
CA VAL A 298 -3.33 -1.96 2.94
C VAL A 298 -4.57 -2.67 2.41
N GLU A 299 -4.38 -3.66 1.56
CA GLU A 299 -5.47 -4.49 1.02
C GLU A 299 -6.07 -5.32 2.15
N ARG A 300 -5.23 -5.96 2.97
CA ARG A 300 -5.65 -6.72 4.15
C ARG A 300 -6.53 -5.90 5.10
N VAL A 301 -6.09 -4.69 5.45
CA VAL A 301 -6.88 -3.79 6.32
C VAL A 301 -8.24 -3.46 5.70
N LYS A 302 -8.34 -3.32 4.37
CA LYS A 302 -9.58 -2.92 3.70
C LYS A 302 -10.54 -4.06 3.44
N GLU A 303 -10.02 -5.24 3.14
CA GLU A 303 -10.78 -6.33 2.52
C GLU A 303 -10.91 -7.56 3.40
N LEU A 304 -10.08 -7.72 4.44
CA LEU A 304 -10.18 -8.86 5.35
C LEU A 304 -11.56 -8.88 6.02
N ASP A 305 -12.27 -10.00 5.84
CA ASP A 305 -13.53 -10.24 6.53
C ASP A 305 -13.29 -10.22 8.03
N ALA A 306 -14.07 -9.39 8.71
CA ALA A 306 -13.87 -9.13 10.12
C ALA A 306 -15.20 -9.08 10.85
N SER A 307 -15.21 -9.64 12.05
CA SER A 307 -16.29 -9.47 13.02
C SER A 307 -16.07 -8.19 13.82
N LYS A 308 -17.09 -7.73 14.55
CA LYS A 308 -16.97 -6.60 15.47
C LYS A 308 -17.80 -6.85 16.72
N THR A 309 -17.26 -6.38 17.84
CA THR A 309 -17.99 -6.31 19.12
C THR A 309 -18.31 -4.87 19.42
N TYR A 310 -19.57 -4.61 19.76
CA TYR A 310 -20.08 -3.29 20.09
C TYR A 310 -20.70 -3.29 21.47
N ARG A 311 -20.64 -2.15 22.14
CA ARG A 311 -21.34 -1.91 23.40
C ARG A 311 -22.31 -0.75 23.21
N ALA A 312 -23.59 -1.03 23.39
CA ALA A 312 -24.69 -0.11 23.17
C ALA A 312 -25.38 0.24 24.48
N GLN A 313 -25.54 1.54 24.73
CA GLN A 313 -26.43 2.05 25.76
C GLN A 313 -27.83 2.14 25.16
N VAL A 314 -28.81 1.50 25.80
CA VAL A 314 -30.16 1.32 25.25
C VAL A 314 -31.18 1.96 26.18
N GLU A 315 -32.07 2.79 25.61
CA GLU A 315 -33.25 3.33 26.26
C GLU A 315 -34.51 2.63 25.74
N PHE A 316 -35.43 2.29 26.65
CA PHE A 316 -36.68 1.60 26.34
C PHE A 316 -37.92 2.49 26.56
N ASP A 317 -38.85 2.44 25.61
CA ASP A 317 -40.11 3.21 25.63
C ASP A 317 -41.06 2.80 26.77
N ASP A 318 -40.91 1.59 27.31
CA ASP A 318 -41.69 1.05 28.43
C ASP A 318 -40.82 0.19 29.38
N PRO A 319 -41.25 -0.05 30.64
CA PRO A 319 -40.49 -0.84 31.60
C PRO A 319 -40.22 -2.27 31.11
N VAL A 320 -38.96 -2.69 31.10
CA VAL A 320 -38.50 -4.04 30.75
C VAL A 320 -38.03 -4.77 32.00
N THR A 321 -38.33 -6.06 32.13
CA THR A 321 -37.79 -6.88 33.22
C THR A 321 -36.50 -7.57 32.79
N GLU A 322 -35.59 -7.81 33.73
CA GLU A 322 -34.34 -8.54 33.47
C GLU A 322 -34.59 -9.90 32.78
N SER A 323 -35.66 -10.61 33.16
CA SER A 323 -36.02 -11.89 32.54
C SER A 323 -36.44 -11.74 31.08
N ALA A 324 -37.18 -10.69 30.73
CA ALA A 324 -37.63 -10.46 29.36
C ALA A 324 -36.44 -10.05 28.47
N LEU A 325 -35.53 -9.22 28.99
CA LEU A 325 -34.29 -8.88 28.30
C LEU A 325 -33.43 -10.12 28.05
N ALA A 326 -33.23 -10.96 29.07
CA ALA A 326 -32.47 -12.20 28.93
C ALA A 326 -33.09 -13.19 27.94
N GLU A 327 -34.42 -13.32 27.92
CA GLU A 327 -35.13 -14.16 26.94
C GLU A 327 -34.96 -13.63 25.51
N ALA A 328 -35.06 -12.31 25.29
CA ALA A 328 -34.86 -11.69 23.99
C ALA A 328 -33.40 -11.82 23.49
N MET A 329 -32.41 -11.62 24.37
CA MET A 329 -31.00 -11.80 24.01
C MET A 329 -30.69 -13.26 23.67
N ALA A 330 -31.23 -14.23 24.42
CA ALA A 330 -31.06 -15.65 24.12
C ALA A 330 -31.65 -16.07 22.76
N GLU A 331 -32.63 -15.34 22.23
CA GLU A 331 -33.17 -15.57 20.88
C GLU A 331 -32.32 -14.89 19.79
N LEU A 332 -31.63 -13.79 20.11
CA LEU A 332 -30.71 -13.11 19.21
C LEU A 332 -29.31 -13.75 19.18
N ASP A 333 -28.91 -14.45 20.24
CA ASP A 333 -27.64 -15.15 20.32
C ASP A 333 -27.54 -16.26 19.25
N GLY A 334 -26.50 -16.17 18.40
CA GLY A 334 -26.34 -17.02 17.22
C GLY A 334 -27.38 -16.80 16.11
N ALA A 335 -28.19 -15.74 16.17
CA ALA A 335 -29.29 -15.54 15.24
C ALA A 335 -28.82 -15.01 13.87
N THR A 336 -29.47 -15.51 12.83
CA THR A 336 -29.44 -14.92 11.50
C THR A 336 -30.50 -13.81 11.41
N VAL A 337 -30.06 -12.59 11.09
CA VAL A 337 -30.86 -11.37 11.03
C VAL A 337 -30.96 -10.86 9.60
N GLU A 338 -32.18 -10.55 9.18
CA GLU A 338 -32.47 -9.90 7.90
C GLU A 338 -32.58 -8.38 8.11
N GLN A 339 -31.62 -7.62 7.58
CA GLN A 339 -31.60 -6.16 7.68
C GLN A 339 -31.82 -5.51 6.32
N PHE A 340 -33.00 -4.95 6.11
CA PHE A 340 -33.22 -3.99 5.03
C PHE A 340 -32.40 -2.73 5.30
N THR A 341 -31.91 -2.10 4.22
CA THR A 341 -31.00 -0.95 4.32
C THR A 341 -31.58 0.12 5.24
N PRO A 342 -30.90 0.55 6.33
CA PRO A 342 -31.52 1.44 7.31
C PRO A 342 -31.98 2.78 6.73
N ASN A 343 -33.04 3.34 7.29
CA ASN A 343 -33.58 4.64 6.89
C ASN A 343 -32.49 5.74 6.87
N ARG A 344 -31.67 5.83 7.93
CA ARG A 344 -30.62 6.86 8.07
C ARG A 344 -29.52 6.83 7.01
N VAL A 345 -29.37 5.74 6.26
CA VAL A 345 -28.34 5.59 5.20
C VAL A 345 -28.92 5.35 3.81
N ASP A 346 -30.24 5.36 3.64
CA ASP A 346 -30.90 5.01 2.36
C ASP A 346 -30.46 5.93 1.20
N HIS A 347 -30.22 7.21 1.48
CA HIS A 347 -29.77 8.21 0.50
C HIS A 347 -28.32 7.99 0.05
N ARG A 348 -27.58 7.10 0.71
CA ARG A 348 -26.17 6.79 0.41
C ARG A 348 -25.93 5.33 0.04
N ARG A 349 -26.90 4.43 0.25
CA ARG A 349 -26.73 2.99 0.05
C ARG A 349 -27.88 2.41 -0.76
N ALA A 350 -27.57 1.40 -1.58
CA ALA A 350 -28.58 0.66 -2.32
C ALA A 350 -29.58 -0.02 -1.37
N SER A 351 -30.88 0.19 -1.64
CA SER A 351 -31.99 -0.41 -0.90
C SER A 351 -32.06 -1.92 -1.14
N LEU A 352 -31.49 -2.68 -0.21
CA LEU A 352 -31.39 -4.14 -0.26
C LEU A 352 -31.52 -4.73 1.17
N THR A 353 -32.12 -5.92 1.27
CA THR A 353 -32.06 -6.77 2.47
C THR A 353 -30.74 -7.53 2.51
N ARG A 354 -30.00 -7.39 3.61
CA ARG A 354 -28.75 -8.11 3.86
C ARG A 354 -28.97 -9.07 5.02
N VAL A 355 -28.56 -10.30 4.82
CA VAL A 355 -28.55 -11.32 5.87
C VAL A 355 -27.22 -11.22 6.62
N ARG A 356 -27.28 -11.14 7.94
CA ARG A 356 -26.13 -11.04 8.83
C ARG A 356 -26.31 -11.95 10.03
N GLU A 357 -25.22 -12.28 10.70
CA GLU A 357 -25.24 -13.11 11.90
C GLU A 357 -24.84 -12.29 13.13
N VAL A 358 -25.60 -12.48 14.21
CA VAL A 358 -25.21 -12.13 15.57
C VAL A 358 -24.49 -13.36 16.12
N TYR A 359 -23.23 -13.21 16.46
CA TYR A 359 -22.41 -14.32 16.97
C TYR A 359 -22.62 -14.52 18.46
N ASP A 360 -22.73 -13.43 19.21
CA ASP A 360 -22.98 -13.42 20.65
C ASP A 360 -23.65 -12.10 21.06
N ILE A 361 -24.48 -12.15 22.09
CA ILE A 361 -25.14 -10.98 22.67
C ILE A 361 -25.38 -11.19 24.16
N ASP A 362 -24.92 -10.25 24.97
CA ASP A 362 -25.13 -10.21 26.42
C ASP A 362 -25.47 -8.78 26.85
N GLY A 363 -26.02 -8.59 28.03
CA GLY A 363 -26.43 -7.29 28.53
C GLY A 363 -27.11 -7.33 29.87
N HIS A 364 -27.35 -6.14 30.41
CA HIS A 364 -28.04 -5.96 31.68
C HIS A 364 -28.85 -4.67 31.69
N LEU A 365 -29.81 -4.60 32.60
CA LEU A 365 -30.54 -3.37 32.90
C LEU A 365 -29.83 -2.59 33.99
N ASP A 366 -29.67 -1.29 33.78
CA ASP A 366 -29.29 -0.33 34.82
C ASP A 366 -30.52 0.06 35.67
N ASP A 367 -31.67 0.20 35.01
CA ASP A 367 -32.98 0.39 35.61
C ASP A 367 -34.09 -0.17 34.71
N GLU A 368 -35.36 0.08 35.05
CA GLU A 368 -36.50 -0.46 34.29
C GLU A 368 -36.55 0.00 32.81
N ARG A 369 -35.85 1.07 32.43
CA ARG A 369 -35.91 1.71 31.10
C ARG A 369 -34.55 1.95 30.46
N HIS A 370 -33.45 1.59 31.12
CA HIS A 370 -32.10 1.76 30.61
C HIS A 370 -31.29 0.50 30.83
N GLY A 371 -30.40 0.18 29.89
CA GLY A 371 -29.44 -0.89 30.05
C GLY A 371 -28.31 -0.82 29.04
N GLU A 372 -27.37 -1.74 29.21
CA GLU A 372 -26.23 -1.91 28.32
C GLU A 372 -26.31 -3.28 27.64
N VAL A 373 -26.06 -3.29 26.33
CA VAL A 373 -26.04 -4.52 25.52
C VAL A 373 -24.72 -4.59 24.75
N GLU A 374 -23.98 -5.67 24.92
CA GLU A 374 -22.80 -6.01 24.15
C GLU A 374 -23.17 -6.99 23.04
N ILE A 375 -22.76 -6.70 21.80
CA ILE A 375 -23.14 -7.45 20.61
C ILE A 375 -21.88 -7.75 19.80
N HIS A 376 -21.55 -9.04 19.67
CA HIS A 376 -20.56 -9.54 18.72
C HIS A 376 -21.27 -10.02 17.46
N GLY A 377 -20.86 -9.54 16.29
CA GLY A 377 -21.51 -9.94 15.06
C GLY A 377 -20.68 -9.75 13.81
N GLN A 378 -21.20 -10.31 12.72
CA GLN A 378 -20.59 -10.31 11.41
C GLN A 378 -20.38 -8.89 10.86
N GLY A 379 -19.33 -8.73 10.04
CA GLY A 379 -19.07 -7.52 9.27
C GLY A 379 -20.32 -6.92 8.57
N GLY A 380 -20.64 -5.67 8.92
CA GLY A 380 -21.73 -4.91 8.32
C GLY A 380 -23.11 -5.10 8.95
N LEU A 381 -23.21 -5.81 10.08
CA LEU A 381 -24.38 -5.79 10.96
C LEU A 381 -24.64 -4.36 11.46
N TYR A 382 -25.86 -3.87 11.27
CA TYR A 382 -26.28 -2.55 11.71
C TYR A 382 -26.83 -2.61 13.14
N ILE A 383 -25.99 -2.29 14.12
CA ILE A 383 -26.30 -2.45 15.55
C ILE A 383 -27.48 -1.59 16.02
N LYS A 384 -27.51 -0.30 15.64
CA LYS A 384 -28.62 0.61 15.99
C LYS A 384 -29.97 0.05 15.54
N GLU A 385 -29.98 -0.59 14.37
CA GLU A 385 -31.17 -1.17 13.77
C GLU A 385 -31.49 -2.60 14.27
N LEU A 386 -30.49 -3.37 14.72
CA LEU A 386 -30.71 -4.62 15.45
C LEU A 386 -31.43 -4.37 16.78
N VAL A 387 -31.10 -3.25 17.45
CA VAL A 387 -31.76 -2.84 18.69
C VAL A 387 -33.17 -2.31 18.41
N SER A 388 -33.31 -1.34 17.49
CA SER A 388 -34.58 -0.63 17.28
C SER A 388 -35.59 -1.33 16.38
N GLY A 389 -35.15 -2.29 15.55
CA GLY A 389 -35.96 -2.90 14.49
C GLY A 389 -36.20 -2.01 13.26
N ASP A 390 -35.85 -0.72 13.32
CA ASP A 390 -36.05 0.30 12.26
C ASP A 390 -37.44 0.18 11.58
N GLU A 391 -38.50 0.18 12.40
CA GLU A 391 -39.90 0.05 11.96
C GLU A 391 -40.19 -1.25 11.19
N GLY A 392 -39.58 -2.36 11.60
CA GLY A 392 -39.75 -3.69 10.99
C GLY A 392 -38.87 -3.93 9.77
N ARG A 393 -37.83 -3.10 9.57
CA ARG A 393 -36.81 -3.29 8.53
C ARG A 393 -35.69 -4.25 8.97
N THR A 394 -35.60 -4.55 10.26
CA THR A 394 -34.69 -5.54 10.83
C THR A 394 -35.47 -6.61 11.60
N GLU A 395 -35.29 -7.88 11.23
CA GLU A 395 -35.98 -9.02 11.84
C GLU A 395 -35.02 -10.22 11.96
N PRO A 396 -34.90 -10.85 13.15
CA PRO A 396 -35.41 -10.39 14.45
C PRO A 396 -34.70 -9.11 14.94
N SER A 397 -35.29 -8.43 15.93
CA SER A 397 -34.70 -7.25 16.60
C SER A 397 -35.04 -7.22 18.08
N LEU A 398 -34.22 -6.55 18.90
CA LEU A 398 -34.42 -6.47 20.35
C LEU A 398 -35.78 -5.86 20.70
N ALA A 399 -36.11 -4.71 20.07
CA ALA A 399 -37.41 -4.05 20.24
C ALA A 399 -38.57 -4.96 19.82
N GLY A 400 -38.42 -5.68 18.69
CA GLY A 400 -39.43 -6.61 18.19
C GLY A 400 -39.72 -7.76 19.15
N LEU A 401 -38.67 -8.35 19.73
CA LEU A 401 -38.77 -9.46 20.68
C LEU A 401 -39.35 -9.03 22.03
N LEU A 402 -38.98 -7.84 22.52
CA LEU A 402 -39.52 -7.29 23.75
C LEU A 402 -40.96 -6.76 23.60
N GLY A 403 -41.38 -6.43 22.36
CA GLY A 403 -42.63 -5.73 22.10
C GLY A 403 -42.65 -4.29 22.62
N VAL A 404 -41.47 -3.70 22.84
CA VAL A 404 -41.24 -2.37 23.40
C VAL A 404 -40.24 -1.66 22.49
N GLY A 405 -40.47 -0.37 22.19
CA GLY A 405 -39.51 0.41 21.42
C GLY A 405 -38.17 0.54 22.17
N ALA A 406 -37.06 0.44 21.43
CA ALA A 406 -35.72 0.56 21.98
C ALA A 406 -34.85 1.45 21.08
N GLU A 407 -34.06 2.33 21.68
CA GLU A 407 -33.15 3.25 20.99
C GLU A 407 -31.73 3.13 21.56
N VAL A 408 -30.72 3.17 20.68
CA VAL A 408 -29.31 3.25 21.08
C VAL A 408 -28.93 4.71 21.31
N THR A 409 -28.68 5.07 22.57
CA THR A 409 -28.32 6.44 22.99
C THR A 409 -26.82 6.69 22.92
N ALA A 410 -26.00 5.64 23.04
CA ALA A 410 -24.56 5.68 22.78
C ALA A 410 -24.09 4.33 22.24
N LEU A 411 -23.12 4.36 21.32
CA LEU A 411 -22.55 3.16 20.73
C LEU A 411 -21.03 3.27 20.73
N ASP A 412 -20.37 2.24 21.25
CA ASP A 412 -18.92 2.10 21.22
C ASP A 412 -18.55 0.82 20.49
N VAL A 413 -17.44 0.85 19.75
CA VAL A 413 -16.82 -0.36 19.22
C VAL A 413 -15.79 -0.84 20.23
N VAL A 414 -15.83 -2.11 20.61
CA VAL A 414 -14.95 -2.72 21.62
C VAL A 414 -13.88 -3.58 20.94
N ALA A 415 -14.23 -4.27 19.86
CA ALA A 415 -13.28 -5.11 19.14
C ALA A 415 -13.55 -5.10 17.63
N VAL A 416 -12.46 -5.18 16.86
CA VAL A 416 -12.46 -5.41 15.41
C VAL A 416 -11.43 -6.48 15.11
N GLU A 417 -11.89 -7.67 14.73
CA GLU A 417 -11.06 -8.87 14.60
C GLU A 417 -11.34 -9.55 13.26
N GLY A 418 -10.31 -10.13 12.63
CA GLY A 418 -10.51 -10.92 11.41
C GLY A 418 -11.26 -12.22 11.74
N GLU A 419 -12.11 -12.68 10.83
CA GLU A 419 -12.96 -13.87 11.04
C GLU A 419 -12.11 -15.16 11.09
N ASP A 420 -11.25 -15.35 10.09
CA ASP A 420 -10.46 -16.57 9.93
C ASP A 420 -8.99 -16.40 10.37
N GLU A 421 -8.48 -15.17 10.33
CA GLU A 421 -7.07 -14.87 10.60
C GLU A 421 -6.89 -13.45 11.19
N PRO A 422 -5.86 -13.22 12.02
CA PRO A 422 -5.61 -11.90 12.61
C PRO A 422 -5.05 -10.92 11.59
N PHE A 423 -5.31 -9.62 11.76
CA PHE A 423 -4.80 -8.60 10.83
C PHE A 423 -3.26 -8.55 10.80
N ASP A 424 -2.60 -8.74 11.94
CA ASP A 424 -1.15 -8.68 12.17
C ASP A 424 -0.44 -10.01 11.87
N HIS A 425 -0.79 -10.65 10.75
CA HIS A 425 -0.13 -11.88 10.30
C HIS A 425 1.28 -11.60 9.75
N ASP A 426 2.26 -12.43 10.11
CA ASP A 426 3.69 -12.21 9.83
C ASP A 426 4.00 -11.99 8.35
N ASP A 427 3.30 -12.67 7.43
CA ASP A 427 3.46 -12.49 5.97
C ASP A 427 3.22 -11.05 5.47
N PHE A 428 2.57 -10.20 6.25
CA PHE A 428 2.26 -8.81 5.92
C PHE A 428 3.08 -7.80 6.72
N LEU A 429 3.95 -8.28 7.61
CA LEU A 429 4.82 -7.47 8.46
C LEU A 429 6.26 -7.58 7.99
N LEU A 430 7.04 -6.52 8.22
CA LEU A 430 8.49 -6.56 8.03
C LEU A 430 9.15 -6.95 9.35
N GLU A 431 10.27 -7.67 9.28
CA GLU A 431 11.02 -8.15 10.45
C GLU A 431 11.69 -7.04 11.27
#